data_AF-A0A7X9W1R4-F1
#
_entry.id   AF-A0A7X9W1R4-F1
#
_cell.length_a   1.000
_cell.length_b   1.000
_cell.length_c   1.000
_cell.angle_alpha   90.00
_cell.angle_beta   90.00
_cell.angle_gamma   90.00
#
_symmetry.space_group_name_H-M   'P 1'
#
loop_
_entity.id
_entity.type
_entity.pdbx_description
1 polymer ?
#
loop_
_entity_poly.entity_id
_entity_poly.type
_entity_poly.pdbx_seq_one_letter_code
_entity_poly.pdbx_strand_id
1 'polypeptide(L)' 'MKTQITYRKLDGGESVALVNGSISEITQAKRELANWLELPSMKSGDGTQEDLDGRLRQGGIAPESVQFNHISE' A
#
# COMPACT_ATOMS: atom_id res chain seq x y z
N MET A 1 10.76 -11.10 -10.22
CA MET A 1 10.66 -9.63 -10.30
C MET A 1 10.21 -9.13 -8.94
N LYS A 2 10.92 -8.13 -8.39
CA LYS A 2 10.53 -7.48 -7.13
C LYS A 2 9.92 -6.12 -7.47
N THR A 3 9.13 -5.58 -6.56
CA THR A 3 8.61 -4.23 -6.70
C THR A 3 8.93 -3.46 -5.43
N GLN A 4 9.50 -2.28 -5.60
CA GLN A 4 9.73 -1.34 -4.53
C GLN A 4 8.54 -0.40 -4.43
N ILE A 5 7.93 -0.29 -3.26
CA ILE A 5 6.83 0.63 -2.98
C ILE A 5 7.34 1.72 -2.04
N THR A 6 7.41 2.95 -2.53
CA THR A 6 7.71 4.14 -1.73
C THR A 6 6.40 4.76 -1.25
N TYR A 7 6.32 5.13 0.02
CA TYR A 7 5.15 5.74 0.62
C TYR A 7 5.54 6.75 1.70
N ARG A 8 4.72 7.78 1.87
CA ARG A 8 4.85 8.75 2.96
C ARG A 8 3.88 8.41 4.08
N LYS A 9 4.35 8.52 5.30
CA LYS A 9 3.54 8.44 6.51
C LYS A 9 2.85 9.79 6.76
N LEU A 10 1.68 9.75 7.39
CA LEU A 10 0.94 10.95 7.81
C LEU A 10 1.73 11.79 8.82
N ASP A 11 2.65 11.17 9.55
CA ASP A 11 3.61 11.82 10.45
C ASP A 11 4.73 12.60 9.71
N GLY A 12 4.77 12.54 8.37
CA GLY A 12 5.74 13.26 7.53
C GLY A 12 6.99 12.46 7.16
N GLY A 13 7.21 11.28 7.74
CA GLY A 13 8.31 10.40 7.36
C GLY A 13 8.06 9.64 6.05
N GLU A 14 9.07 9.56 5.18
CA GLU A 14 9.04 8.69 3.99
C GLU A 14 9.55 7.29 4.33
N SER A 15 9.03 6.25 3.68
CA SER A 15 9.39 4.87 3.90
C SER A 15 9.26 4.05 2.62
N VAL A 16 9.96 2.92 2.58
CA VAL A 16 10.03 2.05 1.40
C VAL A 16 9.76 0.62 1.83
N ALA A 17 8.86 -0.05 1.13
CA ALA A 17 8.55 -1.47 1.28
C ALA A 17 8.99 -2.24 0.03
N LEU A 18 9.64 -3.38 0.23
CA LEU A 18 10.02 -4.28 -0.85
C LEU A 18 9.03 -5.44 -0.88
N VAL A 19 8.24 -5.52 -1.94
CA VAL A 19 7.28 -6.60 -2.13
C VAL A 19 7.75 -7.54 -3.22
N ASN A 20 7.45 -8.82 -3.05
CA ASN A 20 7.75 -9.84 -4.05
C ASN A 20 6.56 -9.96 -5.00
N GLY A 21 6.80 -9.81 -6.30
CA GLY A 21 5.74 -9.85 -7.30
C GLY A 21 5.75 -8.63 -8.22
N SER A 22 4.96 -8.72 -9.27
CA SER A 22 4.74 -7.65 -10.24
C SER A 22 3.47 -6.90 -9.88
N ILE A 23 3.61 -5.62 -9.52
CA ILE A 23 2.48 -4.72 -9.29
C ILE A 23 2.21 -3.96 -10.57
N SER A 24 1.07 -4.18 -11.21
CA SER A 24 0.75 -3.46 -12.45
C SER A 24 -0.04 -2.17 -12.21
N GLU A 25 -0.67 -2.04 -11.06
CA GLU A 25 -1.60 -0.95 -10.75
C GLU A 25 -1.39 -0.39 -9.35
N ILE A 26 -1.67 0.90 -9.17
CA ILE A 26 -1.53 1.58 -7.88
C ILE A 26 -2.41 0.96 -6.78
N THR A 27 -3.61 0.47 -7.14
CA THR A 27 -4.51 -0.22 -6.22
C THR A 27 -3.88 -1.51 -5.68
N GLN A 28 -3.19 -2.27 -6.54
CA GLN A 28 -2.46 -3.45 -6.12
C GLN A 28 -1.27 -3.08 -5.24
N ALA A 29 -0.55 -1.98 -5.55
CA ALA A 29 0.52 -1.48 -4.69
C ALA A 29 0.03 -1.17 -3.27
N LYS A 30 -1.09 -0.46 -3.16
CA LYS A 30 -1.72 -0.10 -1.88
C LYS A 30 -2.13 -1.34 -1.08
N ARG A 31 -2.70 -2.34 -1.74
CA ARG A 31 -3.07 -3.62 -1.12
C ARG A 31 -1.84 -4.37 -0.60
N GLU A 32 -0.83 -4.53 -1.44
CA GLU A 32 0.39 -5.25 -1.07
C GLU A 32 1.14 -4.53 0.06
N LEU A 33 1.19 -3.19 0.03
CA LEU A 33 1.73 -2.40 1.13
C LEU A 33 0.95 -2.60 2.43
N ALA A 34 -0.39 -2.56 2.37
CA ALA A 34 -1.23 -2.77 3.54
C ALA A 34 -1.09 -4.19 4.11
N ASN A 35 -0.89 -5.19 3.25
CA ASN A 35 -0.60 -6.56 3.65
C ASN A 35 0.81 -6.70 4.25
N TRP A 36 1.82 -6.06 3.66
CA TRP A 36 3.20 -6.05 4.16
C TRP A 36 3.31 -5.42 5.54
N LEU A 37 2.52 -4.37 5.79
CA LEU A 37 2.41 -3.72 7.10
C LEU A 37 1.45 -4.41 8.06
N GLU A 38 0.89 -5.55 7.66
CA GLU A 38 -0.06 -6.35 8.45
C GLU A 38 -1.24 -5.51 8.98
N LEU A 39 -1.64 -4.48 8.22
CA LEU A 39 -2.71 -3.57 8.65
C LEU A 39 -4.03 -4.35 8.71
N PRO A 40 -4.86 -4.15 9.74
CA PRO A 40 -6.14 -4.85 9.83
C PRO A 40 -7.00 -4.53 8.61
N SER A 41 -7.59 -5.56 7.99
CA SER A 41 -8.53 -5.35 6.88
C SER A 41 -9.79 -4.68 7.42
N MET A 42 -10.08 -3.46 6.97
CA MET A 42 -11.38 -2.84 7.19
C MET A 42 -12.41 -3.56 6.31
N LYS A 43 -13.18 -4.48 6.91
CA LYS A 43 -14.43 -4.93 6.30
C LYS A 43 -15.44 -3.80 6.47
N SER A 44 -15.53 -2.92 5.48
CA SER A 44 -16.69 -2.04 5.33
C SER A 44 -17.93 -2.95 5.27
N GLY A 45 -18.85 -2.79 6.22
CA GLY A 45 -20.00 -3.68 6.44
C GLY A 45 -21.08 -3.62 5.35
N ASP A 46 -20.74 -3.17 4.16
CA ASP A 46 -21.61 -3.10 2.99
C ASP A 46 -20.75 -3.44 1.77
N GLY A 47 -21.24 -4.31 0.88
CA GLY A 47 -20.48 -5.03 -0.17
C GLY A 47 -19.87 -4.16 -1.29
N THR A 48 -19.31 -3.02 -0.93
CA THR A 48 -18.80 -1.99 -1.82
C THR A 48 -17.32 -1.81 -1.51
N GLN A 49 -16.48 -2.34 -2.41
CA GLN A 49 -15.07 -2.02 -2.63
C GLN A 49 -14.16 -1.88 -1.39
N GLU A 50 -13.18 -2.77 -1.25
CA GLU A 50 -12.13 -2.69 -0.22
C GLU A 50 -11.53 -1.27 -0.15
N ASP A 51 -11.76 -0.56 0.95
CA ASP A 51 -11.25 0.80 1.16
C ASP A 51 -9.77 0.75 1.57
N LEU A 52 -8.92 0.45 0.59
CA LEU A 52 -7.47 0.41 0.77
C LEU A 52 -6.90 1.74 1.24
N ASP A 53 -7.51 2.85 0.81
CA ASP A 53 -7.08 4.19 1.20
C ASP A 53 -7.34 4.45 2.68
N GLY A 54 -8.50 4.08 3.22
CA GLY A 54 -8.77 4.13 4.65
C GLY A 54 -7.89 3.17 5.44
N ARG A 55 -7.67 1.94 4.95
CA ARG A 55 -6.76 0.96 5.59
C ARG A 55 -5.34 1.52 5.73
N LEU A 56 -4.79 2.10 4.68
CA LEU A 56 -3.47 2.74 4.72
C LEU A 56 -3.45 3.96 5.65
N ARG A 57 -4.48 4.81 5.61
CA ARG A 57 -4.59 5.96 6.52
C ARG A 57 -4.66 5.55 7.98
N GLN A 58 -5.36 4.46 8.31
CA GLN A 58 -5.36 3.89 9.66
C GLN A 58 -3.98 3.40 10.09
N GLY A 59 -3.20 2.84 9.16
CA GLY A 59 -1.79 2.52 9.36
C GLY A 59 -0.86 3.73 9.43
N GLY A 60 -1.40 4.96 9.39
CA GLY A 60 -0.61 6.19 9.42
C GLY A 60 0.08 6.49 8.10
N ILE A 61 -0.45 6.04 6.96
CA ILE A 61 0.14 6.21 5.62
C ILE A 61 -0.72 7.15 4.79
N ALA A 62 -0.08 8.00 4.00
CA ALA A 62 -0.74 8.82 3.00
C ALA A 62 -0.95 8.00 1.70
N PRO A 63 -2.15 7.49 1.40
CA PRO A 63 -2.38 6.62 0.25
C PRO A 63 -2.09 7.29 -1.10
N GLU A 64 -2.26 8.61 -1.17
CA GLU A 64 -1.94 9.44 -2.34
C GLU A 64 -0.43 9.54 -2.63
N SER A 65 0.42 9.26 -1.64
CA SER A 65 1.88 9.31 -1.79
C SER A 65 2.50 7.97 -2.22
N VAL A 66 1.67 6.92 -2.32
CA VAL A 66 2.12 5.57 -2.67
C VAL A 66 2.59 5.57 -4.12
N GLN A 67 3.81 5.12 -4.34
CA GLN A 67 4.42 4.95 -5.66
C GLN A 67 5.09 3.59 -5.71
N PHE A 68 5.00 2.90 -6.84
CA PHE A 68 5.65 1.61 -7.03
C PHE A 68 6.64 1.69 -8.19
N ASN A 69 7.77 1.02 -8.04
CA ASN A 69 8.81 0.90 -9.04
C ASN A 69 9.21 -0.57 -9.20
N HIS A 70 9.20 -1.06 -10.44
CA HIS A 70 9.59 -2.42 -10.75
C HIS A 70 11.10 -2.54 -10.71
N ILE A 71 11.60 -3.46 -9.88
CA ILE A 71 13.01 -3.83 -9.84
C ILE A 71 13.13 -5.25 -10.42
N SER A 72 13.47 -5.28 -11.71
CA SER A 72 13.92 -6.49 -12.40
C SER A 72 15.42 -6.64 -12.15
N GLU A 73 15.81 -7.80 -11.66
CA GLU A 73 17.22 -8.24 -11.59
C GLU A 73 17.54 -9.05 -12.85
#